data_AF-A0A973LX69-F1
#
_entry.id   AF-A0A973LX69-F1
#
_cell.length_a   1.000
_cell.length_b   1.000
_cell.length_c   1.000
_cell.angle_alpha   90.00
_cell.angle_beta   90.00
_cell.angle_gamma   90.00
#
_symmetry.space_group_name_H-M   'P 1'
#
loop_
_entity.id
_entity.type
_entity.pdbx_description
1 polymer ?
#
loop_
_entity_poly.entity_id
_entity_poly.type
_entity_poly.pdbx_seq_one_letter_code
_entity_poly.pdbx_strand_id
1 'polypeptide(L)'
;MDSTRDLLIALARRYAFADLGALAPTAEIADVCEFGQRLLSLDAEDFAAEARSVPADLRRLARACHMPQTPREQPRGALESLRPAYGLLLEVISVRWHRRELSPMIAAVHIASEYLPLLAFEPQLGHAGDPARWPAGLSAPGSRFGVIGDRECDHTKSEQSATNRTLRVSVEPGEGWRAYFDRQHSQLAGALAVCVATCRNPCTAMDWIEPEPRADLQLRARTALTFAETPLVRLRHAAPVGHGFGVPSPEEVLDAWERSRAALDKNAVGTAATKDDGFPLPGLPALFAAVAAAPIEPSGLLAGVSAHIVTLLQRA
;
A
#
# COMPACT_ATOMS: atom_id res chain seq x y z
N MET A 1 -27.46 -20.31 17.24
CA MET A 1 -27.51 -19.18 16.28
C MET A 1 -28.95 -19.16 15.87
N ASP A 2 -29.78 -18.38 16.57
CA ASP A 2 -31.22 -18.67 16.62
C ASP A 2 -32.07 -17.56 16.00
N SER A 3 -31.46 -16.51 15.44
CA SER A 3 -32.17 -15.47 14.70
C SER A 3 -31.42 -15.01 13.44
N THR A 4 -32.15 -14.51 12.44
CA THR A 4 -31.59 -13.82 11.26
C THR A 4 -30.65 -12.69 11.66
N ARG A 5 -30.98 -11.97 12.75
CA ARG A 5 -30.14 -10.90 13.30
C ARG A 5 -28.77 -11.43 13.73
N ASP A 6 -28.71 -12.59 14.39
CA ASP A 6 -27.44 -13.19 14.83
C ASP A 6 -26.56 -13.58 13.63
N LEU A 7 -27.17 -14.06 12.54
CA LEU A 7 -26.47 -14.35 11.29
C LEU A 7 -25.87 -13.07 10.68
N LEU A 8 -26.64 -11.99 10.57
CA LEU A 8 -26.17 -10.72 10.01
C LEU A 8 -25.04 -10.12 10.87
N ILE A 9 -25.15 -10.20 12.20
CA ILE A 9 -24.08 -9.79 13.13
C ILE A 9 -22.82 -10.65 12.93
N ALA A 10 -22.98 -11.95 12.72
CA ALA A 10 -21.85 -12.84 12.45
C ALA A 10 -21.17 -12.50 11.12
N LEU A 11 -21.92 -12.15 10.07
CA LEU A 11 -21.38 -11.67 8.80
C LEU A 11 -20.61 -10.36 8.97
N ALA A 12 -21.16 -9.39 9.71
CA ALA A 12 -20.50 -8.12 10.01
C ALA A 12 -19.15 -8.34 10.70
N ARG A 13 -19.12 -9.18 11.74
CA ARG A 13 -17.89 -9.51 12.50
C ARG A 13 -16.84 -10.27 11.69
N ARG A 14 -17.25 -10.94 10.61
CA ARG A 14 -16.35 -11.60 9.64
C ARG A 14 -15.98 -10.69 8.47
N TYR A 15 -16.38 -9.41 8.51
CA TYR A 15 -16.14 -8.41 7.46
C TYR A 15 -16.77 -8.80 6.11
N ALA A 16 -17.79 -9.66 6.11
CA ALA A 16 -18.47 -10.13 4.90
C ALA A 16 -19.44 -9.07 4.35
N PHE A 17 -18.90 -7.88 4.04
CA PHE A 17 -19.69 -6.70 3.71
C PHE A 17 -20.54 -6.87 2.46
N ALA A 18 -20.02 -7.51 1.41
CA ALA A 18 -20.81 -7.79 0.20
C ALA A 18 -22.05 -8.66 0.49
N ASP A 19 -21.87 -9.79 1.18
CA ASP A 19 -22.97 -10.70 1.52
C ASP A 19 -23.97 -10.03 2.48
N LEU A 20 -23.46 -9.29 3.47
CA LEU A 20 -24.28 -8.57 4.42
C LEU A 20 -25.08 -7.44 3.75
N GLY A 21 -24.48 -6.72 2.81
CA GLY A 21 -25.13 -5.67 2.04
C GLY A 21 -26.28 -6.22 1.18
N ALA A 22 -26.08 -7.39 0.56
CA ALA A 22 -27.13 -8.08 -0.21
C ALA A 22 -28.31 -8.56 0.66
N LEU A 23 -28.06 -8.80 1.95
CA LEU A 23 -29.05 -9.26 2.93
C LEU A 23 -29.51 -8.14 3.88
N ALA A 24 -29.10 -6.89 3.63
CA ALA A 24 -29.29 -5.79 4.56
C ALA A 24 -30.78 -5.49 4.76
N PRO A 25 -31.27 -5.36 6.01
CA PRO A 25 -32.67 -5.08 6.28
C PRO A 25 -33.06 -3.62 5.96
N THR A 26 -32.08 -2.72 5.81
CA THR A 26 -32.30 -1.30 5.50
C THR A 26 -31.26 -0.80 4.50
N ALA A 27 -31.61 0.25 3.74
CA ALA A 27 -30.69 0.92 2.83
C ALA A 27 -29.47 1.51 3.57
N GLU A 28 -29.65 2.02 4.80
CA GLU A 28 -28.55 2.54 5.61
C GLU A 28 -27.48 1.47 5.88
N ILE A 29 -27.88 0.24 6.21
CA ILE A 29 -26.93 -0.86 6.43
C ILE A 29 -26.26 -1.28 5.11
N ALA A 30 -27.01 -1.30 4.00
CA ALA A 30 -26.46 -1.60 2.68
C ALA A 30 -25.37 -0.58 2.27
N ASP A 31 -25.62 0.72 2.47
CA ASP A 31 -24.66 1.79 2.17
C ASP A 31 -23.36 1.63 2.98
N VAL A 32 -23.46 1.32 4.28
CA VAL A 32 -22.29 1.12 5.14
C VAL A 32 -21.52 -0.13 4.73
N CYS A 33 -22.22 -1.19 4.30
CA CYS A 33 -21.61 -2.39 3.75
C CYS A 33 -20.86 -2.09 2.44
N GLU A 34 -21.45 -1.32 1.54
CA GLU A 34 -20.77 -0.92 0.30
C GLU A 34 -19.48 -0.15 0.59
N PHE A 35 -19.52 0.80 1.53
CA PHE A 35 -18.32 1.51 1.98
C PHE A 35 -17.25 0.57 2.55
N GLY A 36 -17.63 -0.38 3.42
CA GLY A 36 -16.72 -1.39 3.95
C GLY A 36 -16.13 -2.30 2.86
N GLN A 37 -16.94 -2.66 1.87
CA GLN A 37 -16.51 -3.50 0.76
C GLN A 37 -15.48 -2.81 -0.13
N ARG A 38 -15.66 -1.51 -0.44
CA ARG A 38 -14.68 -0.72 -1.22
C ARG A 38 -13.32 -0.64 -0.52
N LEU A 39 -13.33 -0.42 0.80
CA LEU A 39 -12.10 -0.43 1.61
C LEU A 39 -11.42 -1.81 1.58
N LEU A 40 -12.20 -2.88 1.70
CA LEU A 40 -11.69 -4.25 1.71
C LEU A 40 -11.20 -4.72 0.31
N SER A 41 -11.71 -4.14 -0.77
CA SER A 41 -11.20 -4.35 -2.13
C SER A 41 -10.02 -3.45 -2.49
N LEU A 42 -9.61 -2.55 -1.59
CA LEU A 42 -8.53 -1.58 -1.80
C LEU A 42 -8.78 -0.66 -3.01
N ASP A 43 -10.04 -0.33 -3.28
CA ASP A 43 -10.40 0.59 -4.36
C ASP A 43 -10.22 2.04 -3.92
N ALA A 44 -8.95 2.49 -3.93
CA ALA A 44 -8.56 3.77 -3.34
C ALA A 44 -9.19 4.99 -4.03
N GLU A 45 -9.67 4.85 -5.27
CA GLU A 45 -10.35 5.93 -6.01
C GLU A 45 -11.72 6.25 -5.41
N ASP A 46 -12.37 5.24 -4.82
CA ASP A 46 -13.73 5.35 -4.29
C ASP A 46 -13.81 5.66 -2.79
N PHE A 47 -12.68 5.75 -2.09
CA PHE A 47 -12.66 6.00 -0.64
C PHE A 47 -13.21 7.38 -0.24
N ALA A 48 -13.19 8.35 -1.16
CA ALA A 48 -13.71 9.70 -0.94
C ALA A 48 -15.18 9.87 -1.35
N ALA A 49 -15.81 8.83 -1.90
CA ALA A 49 -17.20 8.85 -2.33
C ALA A 49 -18.16 9.23 -1.18
N GLU A 50 -19.29 9.81 -1.53
CA GLU A 50 -20.28 10.25 -0.55
C GLU A 50 -20.95 9.04 0.12
N ALA A 51 -20.82 8.92 1.45
CA ALA A 51 -21.37 7.83 2.24
C ALA A 51 -22.01 8.38 3.54
N ARG A 52 -23.13 9.09 3.42
CA ARG A 52 -23.75 9.81 4.56
C ARG A 52 -24.10 8.91 5.74
N SER A 53 -24.47 7.66 5.46
CA SER A 53 -24.81 6.59 6.40
C SER A 53 -23.62 6.12 7.26
N VAL A 54 -22.39 6.47 6.87
CA VAL A 54 -21.14 6.10 7.57
C VAL A 54 -20.72 7.23 8.53
N PRO A 55 -20.30 6.95 9.78
CA PRO A 55 -19.77 7.94 10.71
C PRO A 55 -18.65 8.84 10.15
N ALA A 56 -18.64 10.11 10.54
CA ALA A 56 -17.76 11.14 9.95
C ALA A 56 -16.26 10.88 10.19
N ASP A 57 -15.92 10.29 11.33
CA ASP A 57 -14.59 9.85 11.71
C ASP A 57 -14.08 8.72 10.80
N LEU A 58 -14.90 7.70 10.52
CA LEU A 58 -14.55 6.63 9.58
C LEU A 58 -14.37 7.15 8.16
N ARG A 59 -15.24 8.07 7.71
CA ARG A 59 -15.07 8.74 6.41
C ARG A 59 -13.77 9.56 6.35
N ARG A 60 -13.38 10.21 7.45
CA ARG A 60 -12.12 10.96 7.52
C ARG A 60 -10.91 10.03 7.40
N LEU A 61 -10.93 8.87 8.07
CA LEU A 61 -9.88 7.86 7.96
C LEU A 61 -9.78 7.29 6.53
N ALA A 62 -10.91 7.00 5.89
CA ALA A 62 -10.94 6.56 4.49
C ALA A 62 -10.38 7.63 3.54
N ARG A 63 -10.76 8.90 3.72
CA ARG A 63 -10.20 10.02 2.94
C ARG A 63 -8.69 10.18 3.10
N ALA A 64 -8.13 9.83 4.24
CA ALA A 64 -6.67 9.84 4.43
C ALA A 64 -5.96 8.73 3.63
N CYS A 65 -6.68 7.67 3.24
CA CYS A 65 -6.18 6.58 2.41
C CYS A 65 -6.48 6.76 0.91
N HIS A 66 -7.30 7.75 0.55
CA HIS A 66 -7.76 7.98 -0.81
C HIS A 66 -6.62 8.41 -1.73
N MET A 67 -6.59 7.86 -2.95
CA MET A 67 -5.68 8.34 -3.99
C MET A 67 -6.37 9.44 -4.80
N PRO A 68 -5.86 10.69 -4.80
CA PRO A 68 -6.48 11.79 -5.53
C PRO A 68 -6.68 11.46 -7.01
N GLN A 69 -7.83 11.82 -7.56
CA GLN A 69 -8.24 11.54 -8.95
C GLN A 69 -7.90 12.68 -9.90
N THR A 70 -7.53 13.85 -9.37
CA THR A 70 -7.03 14.97 -10.17
C THR A 70 -5.78 15.60 -9.55
N PRO A 71 -4.95 16.29 -10.35
CA PRO A 71 -3.74 16.94 -9.82
C PRO A 71 -4.02 17.98 -8.73
N ARG A 72 -5.21 18.61 -8.75
CA ARG A 72 -5.58 19.70 -7.83
C ARG A 72 -6.47 19.25 -6.67
N GLU A 73 -6.86 17.99 -6.63
CA GLU A 73 -7.76 17.49 -5.59
C GLU A 73 -7.15 17.62 -4.20
N GLN A 74 -8.00 18.04 -3.25
CA GLN A 74 -7.68 18.24 -1.85
C GLN A 74 -8.75 17.59 -0.97
N PRO A 75 -8.39 17.00 0.18
CA PRO A 75 -7.02 16.78 0.67
C PRO A 75 -6.22 15.80 -0.20
N ARG A 76 -4.89 15.80 -0.09
CA ARG A 76 -3.99 14.93 -0.89
C ARG A 76 -4.05 13.44 -0.54
N GLY A 77 -4.75 13.05 0.53
CA GLY A 77 -4.95 11.65 0.91
C GLY A 77 -3.64 10.87 1.01
N ALA A 78 -3.56 9.73 0.32
CA ALA A 78 -2.39 8.86 0.29
C ALA A 78 -1.13 9.51 -0.30
N LEU A 79 -1.24 10.61 -1.06
CA LEU A 79 -0.07 11.37 -1.51
C LEU A 79 0.50 12.28 -0.44
N GLU A 80 -0.29 12.67 0.58
CA GLU A 80 0.23 13.40 1.74
C GLU A 80 1.06 12.46 2.62
N SER A 81 0.58 11.25 2.86
CA SER A 81 1.29 10.22 3.61
C SER A 81 0.71 8.86 3.25
N LEU A 82 1.59 7.87 3.08
CA LEU A 82 1.18 6.48 2.86
C LEU A 82 0.84 5.76 4.15
N ARG A 83 1.18 6.32 5.33
CA ARG A 83 0.99 5.63 6.61
C ARG A 83 -0.46 5.20 6.88
N PRO A 84 -1.50 6.04 6.64
CA PRO A 84 -2.89 5.61 6.80
C PRO A 84 -3.25 4.45 5.86
N ALA A 85 -2.80 4.53 4.59
CA ALA A 85 -3.04 3.48 3.61
C ALA A 85 -2.33 2.17 3.99
N TYR A 86 -1.12 2.25 4.56
CA TYR A 86 -0.43 1.08 5.12
C TYR A 86 -1.13 0.49 6.34
N GLY A 87 -1.70 1.32 7.20
CA GLY A 87 -2.55 0.84 8.30
C GLY A 87 -3.78 0.10 7.79
N LEU A 88 -4.43 0.59 6.72
CA LEU A 88 -5.53 -0.12 6.06
C LEU A 88 -5.04 -1.42 5.40
N LEU A 89 -3.89 -1.42 4.72
CA LEU A 89 -3.31 -2.61 4.11
C LEU A 89 -3.05 -3.71 5.14
N LEU A 90 -2.47 -3.37 6.30
CA LEU A 90 -2.28 -4.32 7.40
C LEU A 90 -3.62 -4.89 7.91
N GLU A 91 -4.63 -4.04 8.05
CA GLU A 91 -5.96 -4.49 8.45
C GLU A 91 -6.58 -5.44 7.41
N VAL A 92 -6.50 -5.09 6.12
CA VAL A 92 -6.98 -5.94 5.01
C VAL A 92 -6.24 -7.28 4.98
N ILE A 93 -4.91 -7.28 5.09
CA ILE A 93 -4.11 -8.51 5.14
C ILE A 93 -4.59 -9.41 6.30
N SER A 94 -4.77 -8.84 7.49
CA SER A 94 -5.26 -9.58 8.65
C SER A 94 -6.67 -10.14 8.43
N VAL A 95 -7.60 -9.32 7.94
CA VAL A 95 -8.98 -9.74 7.67
C VAL A 95 -9.01 -10.89 6.63
N ARG A 96 -8.29 -10.74 5.51
CA ARG A 96 -8.25 -11.75 4.44
C ARG A 96 -7.59 -13.04 4.92
N TRP A 97 -6.55 -12.96 5.75
CA TRP A 97 -5.94 -14.15 6.37
C TRP A 97 -6.94 -14.95 7.20
N HIS A 98 -7.65 -14.29 8.12
CA HIS A 98 -8.63 -14.95 8.98
C HIS A 98 -9.84 -15.51 8.22
N ARG A 99 -10.17 -14.90 7.07
CA ARG A 99 -11.19 -15.39 6.14
C ARG A 99 -10.70 -16.52 5.22
N ARG A 100 -9.40 -16.86 5.26
CA ARG A 100 -8.74 -17.81 4.34
C ARG A 100 -8.80 -17.38 2.87
N GLU A 101 -8.84 -16.08 2.63
CA GLU A 101 -8.87 -15.49 1.29
C GLU A 101 -7.44 -15.12 0.86
N LEU A 102 -6.63 -16.13 0.59
CA LEU A 102 -5.18 -15.95 0.47
C LEU A 102 -4.75 -15.27 -0.84
N SER A 103 -5.47 -15.47 -1.95
CA SER A 103 -5.18 -14.72 -3.19
C SER A 103 -5.32 -13.19 -3.02
N PRO A 104 -6.46 -12.64 -2.53
CA PRO A 104 -6.56 -11.20 -2.29
C PRO A 104 -5.68 -10.72 -1.13
N MET A 105 -5.37 -11.57 -0.14
CA MET A 105 -4.36 -11.24 0.89
C MET A 105 -2.98 -11.01 0.27
N ILE A 106 -2.51 -11.92 -0.59
CA ILE A 106 -1.22 -11.80 -1.27
C ILE A 106 -1.22 -10.61 -2.24
N ALA A 107 -2.35 -10.28 -2.88
CA ALA A 107 -2.48 -9.06 -3.66
C ALA A 107 -2.25 -7.80 -2.80
N ALA A 108 -2.81 -7.74 -1.59
CA ALA A 108 -2.58 -6.63 -0.66
C ALA A 108 -1.10 -6.54 -0.20
N VAL A 109 -0.45 -7.68 0.08
CA VAL A 109 0.99 -7.73 0.38
C VAL A 109 1.83 -7.22 -0.79
N HIS A 110 1.44 -7.56 -2.02
CA HIS A 110 2.13 -7.10 -3.21
C HIS A 110 1.98 -5.58 -3.42
N ILE A 111 0.77 -5.03 -3.27
CA ILE A 111 0.54 -3.58 -3.31
C ILE A 111 1.42 -2.89 -2.27
N ALA A 112 1.49 -3.42 -1.05
CA ALA A 112 2.40 -2.88 -0.04
C ALA A 112 3.85 -2.90 -0.53
N SER A 113 4.32 -4.00 -1.12
CA SER A 113 5.70 -4.08 -1.63
C SER A 113 6.02 -3.05 -2.73
N GLU A 114 5.07 -2.74 -3.63
CA GLU A 114 5.26 -1.79 -4.73
C GLU A 114 5.47 -0.36 -4.21
N TYR A 115 4.74 0.02 -3.15
CA TYR A 115 4.77 1.39 -2.61
C TYR A 115 5.75 1.57 -1.44
N LEU A 116 6.37 0.48 -0.95
CA LEU A 116 7.27 0.50 0.20
C LEU A 116 8.48 1.42 0.02
N PRO A 117 9.05 1.57 -1.19
CA PRO A 117 10.03 2.61 -1.47
C PRO A 117 9.54 4.04 -1.19
N LEU A 118 8.32 4.39 -1.59
CA LEU A 118 7.79 5.75 -1.35
C LEU A 118 7.57 6.01 0.14
N LEU A 119 7.15 4.99 0.88
CA LEU A 119 7.07 5.05 2.34
C LEU A 119 8.45 5.29 2.97
N ALA A 120 9.51 4.68 2.42
CA ALA A 120 10.88 4.95 2.84
C ALA A 120 11.31 6.39 2.53
N PHE A 121 10.89 6.95 1.40
CA PHE A 121 11.24 8.33 1.03
C PHE A 121 10.44 9.41 1.79
N GLU A 122 9.31 9.05 2.40
CA GLU A 122 8.39 10.00 3.05
C GLU A 122 9.06 10.95 4.06
N PRO A 123 9.99 10.52 4.93
CA PRO A 123 10.69 11.43 5.85
C PRO A 123 11.55 12.50 5.16
N GLN A 124 12.08 12.21 3.96
CA GLN A 124 12.91 13.13 3.18
C GLN A 124 12.08 14.04 2.28
N LEU A 125 10.95 13.55 1.77
CA LEU A 125 10.05 14.30 0.90
C LEU A 125 9.03 15.15 1.68
N GLY A 126 8.64 14.72 2.88
CA GLY A 126 7.49 15.26 3.60
C GLY A 126 6.14 14.94 2.93
N HIS A 127 6.13 13.95 2.03
CA HIS A 127 4.97 13.45 1.31
C HIS A 127 5.26 12.08 0.70
N ALA A 128 4.23 11.40 0.17
CA ALA A 128 4.35 10.06 -0.40
C ALA A 128 4.46 10.05 -1.94
N GLY A 129 5.44 10.80 -2.45
CA GLY A 129 5.67 10.93 -3.89
C GLY A 129 4.54 11.62 -4.67
N ASP A 130 4.06 12.76 -4.18
CA ASP A 130 3.15 13.65 -4.90
C ASP A 130 3.86 14.30 -6.09
N PRO A 131 3.41 14.07 -7.33
CA PRO A 131 3.98 14.67 -8.54
C PRO A 131 4.02 16.21 -8.55
N ALA A 132 3.20 16.87 -7.73
CA ALA A 132 3.19 18.33 -7.63
C ALA A 132 4.28 18.90 -6.70
N ARG A 133 4.99 18.04 -5.93
CA ARG A 133 5.84 18.46 -4.82
C ARG A 133 7.29 17.96 -4.92
N TRP A 134 7.69 17.40 -6.07
CA TRP A 134 9.05 16.90 -6.26
C TRP A 134 10.13 17.96 -6.01
N PRO A 135 11.23 17.60 -5.34
CA PRO A 135 12.32 18.53 -5.11
C PRO A 135 13.04 18.85 -6.43
N ALA A 136 13.44 20.11 -6.60
CA ALA A 136 14.15 20.57 -7.79
C ALA A 136 15.46 19.79 -8.04
N GLY A 137 16.04 19.20 -6.99
CA GLY A 137 17.23 18.35 -7.06
C GLY A 137 17.11 17.15 -7.99
N LEU A 138 15.91 16.60 -8.18
CA LEU A 138 15.69 15.48 -9.13
C LEU A 138 15.97 15.91 -10.58
N SER A 139 15.79 17.18 -10.91
CA SER A 139 16.01 17.74 -12.25
C SER A 139 17.22 18.68 -12.31
N ALA A 140 18.11 18.63 -11.32
CA ALA A 140 19.31 19.48 -11.27
C ALA A 140 20.29 19.14 -12.41
N PRO A 141 21.18 20.07 -12.81
CA PRO A 141 22.25 19.77 -13.75
C PRO A 141 23.06 18.54 -13.33
N GLY A 142 23.30 17.63 -14.27
CA GLY A 142 23.96 16.35 -14.01
C GLY A 142 23.03 15.23 -13.56
N SER A 143 21.75 15.50 -13.29
CA SER A 143 20.78 14.46 -12.97
C SER A 143 20.33 13.75 -14.24
N ARG A 144 20.30 12.41 -14.16
CA ARG A 144 19.74 11.54 -15.23
C ARG A 144 18.31 11.12 -14.94
N PHE A 145 17.74 11.53 -13.80
CA PHE A 145 16.39 11.14 -13.40
C PHE A 145 15.36 11.71 -14.38
N GLY A 146 14.53 10.83 -14.96
CA GLY A 146 13.57 11.22 -16.00
C GLY A 146 14.19 11.57 -17.36
N VAL A 147 15.48 11.33 -17.59
CA VAL A 147 16.10 11.48 -18.92
C VAL A 147 15.89 10.19 -19.71
N ILE A 148 15.08 10.27 -20.78
CA ILE A 148 14.74 9.11 -21.61
C ILE A 148 15.89 8.79 -22.57
N GLY A 149 16.29 7.53 -22.63
CA GLY A 149 17.29 7.02 -23.56
C GLY A 149 18.74 7.16 -23.08
N ASP A 150 18.95 7.65 -21.86
CA ASP A 150 20.26 7.65 -21.23
C ASP A 150 20.71 6.19 -20.96
N ARG A 151 21.85 5.82 -21.52
CA ARG A 151 22.41 4.45 -21.42
C ARG A 151 23.29 4.26 -20.18
N GLU A 152 23.73 5.35 -19.56
CA GLU A 152 24.52 5.35 -18.34
C GLU A 152 23.63 5.30 -17.10
N CYS A 153 22.33 5.57 -17.25
CA CYS A 153 21.32 5.41 -16.22
C CYS A 153 20.94 3.93 -16.04
N ASP A 154 20.93 3.45 -14.80
CA ASP A 154 20.57 2.07 -14.45
C ASP A 154 19.06 1.78 -14.59
N HIS A 155 18.23 2.81 -14.73
CA HIS A 155 16.81 2.65 -15.00
C HIS A 155 16.58 2.03 -16.37
N THR A 156 15.68 1.04 -16.41
CA THR A 156 15.08 0.52 -17.64
C THR A 156 14.34 1.62 -18.40
N LYS A 157 14.06 1.41 -19.69
CA LYS A 157 13.29 2.37 -20.50
C LYS A 157 11.90 2.67 -19.91
N SER A 158 11.25 1.68 -19.29
CA SER A 158 9.97 1.85 -18.60
C SER A 158 10.12 2.76 -17.38
N GLU A 159 11.14 2.54 -16.54
CA GLU A 159 11.41 3.37 -15.37
C GLU A 159 11.82 4.79 -15.77
N GLN A 160 12.62 4.96 -16.83
CA GLN A 160 12.95 6.29 -17.39
C GLN A 160 11.69 7.02 -17.86
N SER A 161 10.73 6.31 -18.47
CA SER A 161 9.44 6.87 -18.88
C SER A 161 8.57 7.26 -17.68
N ALA A 162 8.51 6.42 -16.64
CA ALA A 162 7.76 6.69 -15.42
C ALA A 162 8.34 7.89 -14.63
N THR A 163 9.67 7.93 -14.48
CA THR A 163 10.38 9.04 -13.83
C THR A 163 10.31 10.33 -14.65
N ASN A 164 10.31 10.27 -15.98
CA ASN A 164 10.08 11.45 -16.81
C ASN A 164 8.65 11.98 -16.62
N ARG A 165 7.66 11.10 -16.66
CA ARG A 165 6.25 11.48 -16.57
C ARG A 165 5.88 12.05 -15.21
N THR A 166 6.42 11.52 -14.11
CA THR A 166 6.12 12.05 -12.78
C THR A 166 6.52 13.52 -12.62
N LEU A 167 7.57 13.98 -13.30
CA LEU A 167 8.05 15.36 -13.20
C LEU A 167 7.13 16.38 -13.89
N ARG A 168 6.14 15.93 -14.67
CA ARG A 168 5.24 16.81 -15.44
C ARG A 168 3.76 16.48 -15.30
N VAL A 169 3.39 15.33 -14.76
CA VAL A 169 1.98 14.87 -14.72
C VAL A 169 1.07 15.77 -13.87
N SER A 170 1.63 16.56 -12.95
CA SER A 170 0.88 17.50 -12.12
C SER A 170 0.17 18.62 -12.90
N VAL A 171 0.54 18.84 -14.16
CA VAL A 171 -0.15 19.79 -15.06
C VAL A 171 -0.93 19.10 -16.18
N GLU A 172 -0.93 17.76 -16.24
CA GLU A 172 -1.73 17.00 -17.19
C GLU A 172 -3.23 17.08 -16.83
N PRO A 173 -4.15 16.90 -17.80
CA PRO A 173 -5.57 16.71 -17.52
C PRO A 173 -5.84 15.48 -16.64
N GLY A 174 -7.04 15.39 -16.06
CA GLY A 174 -7.41 14.30 -15.14
C GLY A 174 -7.30 12.89 -15.73
N GLU A 175 -7.42 12.72 -17.04
CA GLU A 175 -7.16 11.43 -17.70
C GLU A 175 -5.67 11.05 -17.68
N GLY A 176 -4.77 12.01 -17.90
CA GLY A 176 -3.33 11.79 -17.86
C GLY A 176 -2.87 11.45 -16.45
N TRP A 177 -3.37 12.18 -15.46
CA TRP A 177 -3.16 11.91 -14.04
C TRP A 177 -3.54 10.48 -13.66
N ARG A 178 -4.78 10.06 -13.94
CA ARG A 178 -5.25 8.69 -13.64
C ARG A 178 -4.44 7.63 -14.38
N ALA A 179 -4.12 7.85 -15.65
CA ALA A 179 -3.28 6.92 -16.43
C ALA A 179 -1.85 6.79 -15.89
N TYR A 180 -1.33 7.81 -15.20
CA TYR A 180 -0.04 7.73 -14.53
C TYR A 180 -0.11 6.89 -13.24
N PHE A 181 -1.14 7.09 -12.42
CA PHE A 181 -1.35 6.28 -11.22
C PHE A 181 -1.59 4.81 -11.54
N ASP A 182 -2.40 4.52 -12.56
CA ASP A 182 -2.71 3.16 -13.02
C ASP A 182 -1.46 2.38 -13.47
N ARG A 183 -0.49 3.06 -14.13
CA ARG A 183 0.56 2.36 -14.91
C ARG A 183 1.99 2.63 -14.48
N GLN A 184 2.25 3.71 -13.76
CA GLN A 184 3.61 4.26 -13.64
C GLN A 184 3.99 4.70 -12.22
N HIS A 185 3.03 4.96 -11.32
CA HIS A 185 3.37 5.44 -9.97
C HIS A 185 4.08 4.37 -9.13
N SER A 186 3.69 3.10 -9.24
CA SER A 186 4.43 1.98 -8.61
C SER A 186 5.84 1.80 -9.20
N GLN A 187 6.01 1.98 -10.51
CA GLN A 187 7.33 1.91 -11.16
C GLN A 187 8.25 3.05 -10.69
N LEU A 188 7.70 4.23 -10.47
CA LEU A 188 8.45 5.35 -9.89
C LEU A 188 9.00 4.99 -8.50
N ALA A 189 8.20 4.34 -7.65
CA ALA A 189 8.61 3.97 -6.30
C ALA A 189 9.90 3.14 -6.34
N GLY A 190 9.92 2.07 -7.15
CA GLY A 190 11.11 1.25 -7.38
C GLY A 190 12.28 2.05 -7.95
N ALA A 191 12.02 2.91 -8.95
CA ALA A 191 13.06 3.73 -9.59
C ALA A 191 13.75 4.69 -8.62
N LEU A 192 13.00 5.32 -7.70
CA LEU A 192 13.57 6.17 -6.64
C LEU A 192 14.46 5.36 -5.69
N ALA A 193 14.00 4.19 -5.26
CA ALA A 193 14.82 3.30 -4.43
C ALA A 193 16.10 2.86 -5.15
N VAL A 194 16.06 2.55 -6.44
CA VAL A 194 17.25 2.24 -7.22
C VAL A 194 18.24 3.40 -7.19
N CYS A 195 17.78 4.64 -7.40
CA CYS A 195 18.66 5.82 -7.41
C CYS A 195 19.46 5.99 -6.11
N VAL A 196 18.83 5.77 -4.95
CA VAL A 196 19.50 5.96 -3.65
C VAL A 196 20.22 4.71 -3.16
N ALA A 197 19.73 3.51 -3.51
CA ALA A 197 20.18 2.28 -2.87
C ALA A 197 21.15 1.43 -3.67
N THR A 198 20.97 1.33 -5.00
CA THR A 198 21.64 0.29 -5.82
C THR A 198 22.20 0.79 -7.15
N CYS A 199 22.03 2.06 -7.49
CA CYS A 199 22.57 2.64 -8.73
C CYS A 199 24.10 2.50 -8.78
N ARG A 200 24.60 1.88 -9.85
CA ARG A 200 26.03 1.64 -10.12
C ARG A 200 26.72 2.89 -10.65
N ASN A 201 25.96 3.77 -11.30
CA ASN A 201 26.43 5.01 -11.89
C ASN A 201 25.65 6.20 -11.30
N PRO A 202 25.85 6.52 -10.01
CA PRO A 202 25.11 7.59 -9.35
C PRO A 202 25.31 8.93 -10.07
N CYS A 203 24.24 9.71 -10.14
CA CYS A 203 24.20 11.05 -10.71
C CYS A 203 23.65 12.02 -9.64
N THR A 204 23.53 13.31 -9.97
CA THR A 204 23.17 14.33 -8.97
C THR A 204 21.72 14.28 -8.47
N ALA A 205 20.90 13.34 -8.96
CA ALA A 205 19.49 13.18 -8.61
C ALA A 205 19.20 13.07 -7.10
N MET A 206 20.14 12.54 -6.32
CA MET A 206 20.00 12.32 -4.87
C MET A 206 20.88 13.25 -4.03
N ASP A 207 21.49 14.28 -4.62
CA ASP A 207 22.40 15.20 -3.91
C ASP A 207 21.67 16.27 -3.09
N TRP A 208 20.35 16.39 -3.26
CA TRP A 208 19.52 17.26 -2.42
C TRP A 208 19.25 16.65 -1.03
N ILE A 209 19.64 15.39 -0.80
CA ILE A 209 19.56 14.73 0.51
C ILE A 209 20.97 14.72 1.12
N GLU A 210 21.09 15.29 2.31
CA GLU A 210 22.35 15.32 3.05
C GLU A 210 22.94 13.90 3.26
N PRO A 211 24.27 13.74 3.30
CA PRO A 211 24.92 12.43 3.28
C PRO A 211 24.45 11.45 4.36
N GLU A 212 24.27 11.91 5.61
CA GLU A 212 23.86 11.06 6.73
C GLU A 212 22.38 10.62 6.60
N PRO A 213 21.39 11.53 6.44
CA PRO A 213 20.02 11.13 6.11
C PRO A 213 19.90 10.26 4.85
N ARG A 214 20.77 10.46 3.86
CA ARG A 214 20.81 9.66 2.64
C ARG A 214 21.29 8.23 2.90
N ALA A 215 22.26 8.03 3.78
CA ALA A 215 22.75 6.71 4.16
C ALA A 215 21.67 5.89 4.89
N ASP A 216 20.91 6.53 5.79
CA ASP A 216 19.74 5.91 6.42
C ASP A 216 18.66 5.53 5.39
N LEU A 217 18.30 6.47 4.50
CA LEU A 217 17.34 6.22 3.43
C LEU A 217 17.81 5.09 2.50
N GLN A 218 19.09 5.03 2.16
CA GLN A 218 19.67 3.95 1.37
C GLN A 218 19.42 2.57 2.00
N LEU A 219 19.54 2.46 3.34
CA LEU A 219 19.30 1.20 4.05
C LEU A 219 17.82 0.79 4.00
N ARG A 220 16.91 1.75 4.23
CA ARG A 220 15.46 1.53 4.20
C ARG A 220 14.97 1.21 2.79
N ALA A 221 15.43 1.93 1.78
CA ALA A 221 15.13 1.68 0.37
C ALA A 221 15.68 0.33 -0.12
N ARG A 222 16.89 -0.06 0.29
CA ARG A 222 17.44 -1.40 -0.01
C ARG A 222 16.59 -2.51 0.60
N THR A 223 16.13 -2.32 1.83
CA THR A 223 15.25 -3.27 2.51
C THR A 223 13.89 -3.37 1.80
N ALA A 224 13.34 -2.24 1.35
CA ALA A 224 12.11 -2.22 0.55
C ALA A 224 12.25 -2.98 -0.78
N LEU A 225 13.35 -2.75 -1.52
CA LEU A 225 13.66 -3.50 -2.76
C LEU A 225 13.83 -5.00 -2.47
N THR A 226 14.49 -5.35 -1.37
CA THR A 226 14.64 -6.76 -0.96
C THR A 226 13.29 -7.39 -0.66
N PHE A 227 12.39 -6.68 0.04
CA PHE A 227 11.04 -7.15 0.36
C PHE A 227 10.24 -7.49 -0.89
N ALA A 228 10.26 -6.63 -1.91
CA ALA A 228 9.57 -6.85 -3.18
C ALA A 228 10.03 -8.13 -3.90
N GLU A 229 11.28 -8.55 -3.69
CA GLU A 229 11.87 -9.75 -4.29
C GLU A 229 11.75 -11.00 -3.41
N THR A 230 11.11 -10.90 -2.24
CA THR A 230 10.98 -12.03 -1.33
C THR A 230 10.04 -13.13 -1.87
N PRO A 231 10.21 -14.39 -1.41
CA PRO A 231 9.30 -15.48 -1.76
C PRO A 231 7.82 -15.17 -1.47
N LEU A 232 7.51 -14.44 -0.39
CA LEU A 232 6.13 -14.07 -0.05
C LEU A 232 5.49 -13.22 -1.15
N VAL A 233 6.16 -12.15 -1.60
CA VAL A 233 5.62 -11.25 -2.64
C VAL A 233 5.52 -11.98 -3.99
N ARG A 234 6.46 -12.88 -4.27
CA ARG A 234 6.47 -13.70 -5.50
C ARG A 234 5.33 -14.72 -5.55
N LEU A 235 4.67 -15.05 -4.44
CA LEU A 235 3.48 -15.90 -4.45
C LEU A 235 2.36 -15.34 -5.35
N ARG A 236 2.28 -14.01 -5.55
CA ARG A 236 1.33 -13.40 -6.51
C ARG A 236 1.49 -13.97 -7.92
N HIS A 237 2.72 -14.29 -8.31
CA HIS A 237 3.08 -14.76 -9.64
C HIS A 237 3.31 -16.28 -9.69
N ALA A 238 3.22 -16.98 -8.55
CA ALA A 238 3.55 -18.40 -8.42
C ALA A 238 2.50 -19.37 -9.00
N ALA A 239 1.70 -18.93 -9.98
CA ALA A 239 0.98 -19.80 -10.89
C ALA A 239 1.63 -19.91 -12.30
N PRO A 240 2.90 -20.34 -12.46
CA PRO A 240 3.44 -20.71 -13.76
C PRO A 240 3.53 -22.24 -13.86
N VAL A 241 2.61 -22.87 -14.62
CA VAL A 241 2.76 -24.21 -15.24
C VAL A 241 3.39 -25.32 -14.38
N GLY A 242 2.54 -26.10 -13.73
CA GLY A 242 2.91 -27.38 -13.11
C GLY A 242 1.68 -28.21 -12.81
N HIS A 243 0.95 -27.89 -11.75
CA HIS A 243 -0.32 -28.53 -11.43
C HIS A 243 -1.29 -27.55 -10.73
N GLY A 244 -2.14 -26.91 -11.53
CA GLY A 244 -3.45 -26.42 -11.08
C GLY A 244 -3.52 -25.00 -10.56
N PHE A 245 -4.72 -24.47 -10.63
CA PHE A 245 -5.19 -23.12 -10.27
C PHE A 245 -5.14 -22.87 -8.75
N GLY A 246 -4.04 -23.26 -8.09
CA GLY A 246 -3.92 -23.29 -6.64
C GLY A 246 -3.85 -21.89 -6.03
N VAL A 247 -4.85 -21.56 -5.22
CA VAL A 247 -4.72 -20.52 -4.19
C VAL A 247 -3.69 -21.05 -3.17
N PRO A 248 -2.66 -20.27 -2.79
CA PRO A 248 -1.69 -20.74 -1.81
C PRO A 248 -2.40 -21.08 -0.50
N SER A 249 -2.00 -22.16 0.15
CA SER A 249 -2.46 -22.57 1.47
C SER A 249 -1.83 -21.69 2.56
N PRO A 250 -2.41 -21.65 3.78
CA PRO A 250 -1.82 -20.91 4.89
C PRO A 250 -0.38 -21.35 5.22
N GLU A 251 -0.09 -22.65 5.09
CA GLU A 251 1.23 -23.22 5.33
C GLU A 251 2.24 -22.71 4.29
N GLU A 252 1.89 -22.75 2.99
CA GLU A 252 2.76 -22.20 1.94
C GLU A 252 3.05 -20.71 2.12
N VAL A 253 2.06 -19.93 2.58
CA VAL A 253 2.24 -18.50 2.87
C VAL A 253 3.20 -18.30 4.05
N LEU A 254 3.07 -19.08 5.13
CA LEU A 254 3.94 -18.97 6.31
C LEU A 254 5.37 -19.42 5.99
N ASP A 255 5.54 -20.51 5.25
CA ASP A 255 6.85 -20.99 4.79
C ASP A 255 7.53 -19.96 3.88
N ALA A 256 6.77 -19.34 2.97
CA ALA A 256 7.28 -18.26 2.14
C ALA A 256 7.66 -17.04 2.99
N TRP A 257 6.87 -16.71 4.01
CA TRP A 257 7.17 -15.60 4.92
C TRP A 257 8.42 -15.87 5.78
N GLU A 258 8.61 -17.08 6.29
CA GLU A 258 9.82 -17.45 7.04
C GLU A 258 11.09 -17.25 6.20
N ARG A 259 11.10 -17.76 4.96
CA ARG A 259 12.21 -17.53 4.01
C ARG A 259 12.41 -16.06 3.69
N SER A 260 11.31 -15.31 3.60
CA SER A 260 11.33 -13.85 3.36
C SER A 260 12.00 -13.11 4.53
N ARG A 261 11.65 -13.45 5.77
CA ARG A 261 12.28 -12.90 7.00
C ARG A 261 13.77 -13.17 7.01
N ALA A 262 14.20 -14.40 6.68
CA ALA A 262 15.62 -14.74 6.62
C ALA A 262 16.39 -13.95 5.54
N ALA A 263 15.75 -13.63 4.42
CA ALA A 263 16.34 -12.79 3.37
C ALA A 263 16.43 -11.31 3.79
N LEU A 264 15.45 -10.82 4.55
CA LEU A 264 15.39 -9.45 5.06
C LEU A 264 16.34 -9.21 6.24
N ASP A 265 16.55 -10.21 7.10
CA ASP A 265 17.38 -10.12 8.30
C ASP A 265 18.88 -10.09 7.95
N LYS A 266 19.30 -8.95 7.42
CA LYS A 266 20.66 -8.65 6.94
C LYS A 266 21.14 -7.28 7.43
N ASN A 267 20.24 -6.50 8.02
CA ASN A 267 20.51 -5.16 8.54
C ASN A 267 19.45 -4.77 9.58
N ALA A 268 19.72 -3.68 10.33
CA ALA A 268 18.85 -3.23 11.43
C ALA A 268 17.38 -2.96 11.05
N VAL A 269 17.12 -2.48 9.82
CA VAL A 269 15.75 -2.25 9.32
C VAL A 269 15.07 -3.58 9.03
N GLY A 270 15.73 -4.46 8.28
CA GLY A 270 15.20 -5.76 7.90
C GLY A 270 15.02 -6.72 9.08
N THR A 271 15.85 -6.62 10.12
CA THR A 271 15.69 -7.38 11.38
C THR A 271 14.34 -7.10 12.04
N ALA A 272 13.70 -5.95 11.80
CA ALA A 272 12.36 -5.69 12.33
C ALA A 272 11.31 -6.74 11.88
N ALA A 273 11.50 -7.36 10.71
CA ALA A 273 10.66 -8.46 10.23
C ALA A 273 10.75 -9.71 11.12
N THR A 274 11.73 -9.83 12.02
CA THR A 274 11.88 -10.99 12.91
C THR A 274 11.08 -10.88 14.20
N LYS A 275 10.42 -9.75 14.46
CA LYS A 275 9.56 -9.62 15.65
C LYS A 275 8.38 -10.59 15.60
N ASP A 276 7.99 -11.10 16.76
CA ASP A 276 6.75 -11.84 16.95
C ASP A 276 5.75 -10.92 17.66
N ASP A 277 4.86 -10.33 16.86
CA ASP A 277 3.93 -9.27 17.27
C ASP A 277 2.46 -9.74 17.26
N GLY A 278 2.23 -11.05 17.11
CA GLY A 278 0.89 -11.64 17.05
C GLY A 278 0.12 -11.32 15.76
N PHE A 279 0.74 -10.63 14.80
CA PHE A 279 0.15 -10.42 13.48
C PHE A 279 0.17 -11.73 12.67
N PRO A 280 -0.81 -11.99 11.77
CA PRO A 280 -0.83 -13.22 10.96
C PRO A 280 0.44 -13.53 10.17
N LEU A 281 1.16 -12.48 9.77
CA LEU A 281 2.53 -12.54 9.26
C LEU A 281 3.45 -11.86 10.28
N PRO A 282 3.98 -12.59 11.28
CA PRO A 282 4.69 -11.99 12.40
C PRO A 282 5.81 -11.06 11.94
N GLY A 283 5.85 -9.85 12.49
CA GLY A 283 6.88 -8.85 12.21
C GLY A 283 6.65 -8.03 10.95
N LEU A 284 5.61 -8.30 10.16
CA LEU A 284 5.28 -7.50 8.98
C LEU A 284 4.94 -6.03 9.33
N PRO A 285 4.08 -5.74 10.34
CA PRO A 285 3.88 -4.36 10.80
C PRO A 285 5.18 -3.69 11.24
N ALA A 286 6.02 -4.42 11.98
CA ALA A 286 7.31 -3.91 12.44
C ALA A 286 8.27 -3.57 11.30
N LEU A 287 8.30 -4.39 10.23
CA LEU A 287 9.07 -4.12 9.02
C LEU A 287 8.59 -2.82 8.35
N PHE A 288 7.28 -2.65 8.15
CA PHE A 288 6.73 -1.45 7.54
C PHE A 288 7.03 -0.20 8.38
N ALA A 289 6.89 -0.30 9.71
CA ALA A 289 7.24 0.80 10.62
C ALA A 289 8.74 1.15 10.55
N ALA A 290 9.62 0.15 10.50
CA ALA A 290 11.06 0.36 10.39
C ALA A 290 11.45 1.03 9.06
N VAL A 291 10.84 0.62 7.94
CA VAL A 291 11.07 1.24 6.63
C VAL A 291 10.54 2.67 6.59
N ALA A 292 9.39 2.94 7.21
CA ALA A 292 8.79 4.27 7.30
C ALA A 292 9.54 5.23 8.24
N ALA A 293 10.44 4.70 9.09
CA ALA A 293 11.01 5.41 10.23
C ALA A 293 9.91 6.04 11.13
N ALA A 294 8.76 5.39 11.24
CA ALA A 294 7.60 5.86 11.98
C ALA A 294 6.68 4.68 12.37
N PRO A 295 5.89 4.80 13.44
CA PRO A 295 4.91 3.77 13.79
C PRO A 295 3.89 3.56 12.67
N ILE A 296 3.60 2.29 12.37
CA ILE A 296 2.53 1.86 11.47
C ILE A 296 1.85 0.66 12.12
N GLU A 297 0.56 0.83 12.40
CA GLU A 297 -0.29 -0.17 13.01
C GLU A 297 -1.57 -0.32 12.16
N PRO A 298 -2.29 -1.45 12.25
CA PRO A 298 -3.60 -1.59 11.63
C PRO A 298 -4.50 -0.40 11.97
N SER A 299 -5.17 0.18 10.97
CA SER A 299 -5.89 1.45 11.14
C SER A 299 -7.16 1.34 11.98
N GLY A 300 -7.72 0.13 12.13
CA GLY A 300 -9.01 -0.11 12.78
C GLY A 300 -10.21 0.43 12.01
N LEU A 301 -10.01 0.79 10.73
CA LEU A 301 -11.04 1.38 9.89
C LEU A 301 -12.10 0.34 9.53
N LEU A 302 -11.71 -0.85 9.07
CA LEU A 302 -12.66 -1.93 8.78
C LEU A 302 -13.35 -2.42 10.06
N ALA A 303 -12.61 -2.51 11.17
CA ALA A 303 -13.15 -2.86 12.48
C ALA A 303 -14.21 -1.84 12.93
N GLY A 304 -13.94 -0.54 12.74
CA GLY A 304 -14.89 0.54 13.01
C GLY A 304 -16.15 0.44 12.15
N VAL A 305 -16.02 0.15 10.85
CA VAL A 305 -17.16 -0.07 9.95
C VAL A 305 -17.98 -1.27 10.41
N SER A 306 -17.33 -2.40 10.71
CA SER A 306 -17.99 -3.62 11.22
C SER A 306 -18.76 -3.35 12.52
N ALA A 307 -18.15 -2.65 13.47
CA ALA A 307 -18.78 -2.30 14.74
C ALA A 307 -20.00 -1.38 14.56
N HIS A 308 -19.92 -0.42 13.63
CA HIS A 308 -21.06 0.45 13.29
C HIS A 308 -22.22 -0.37 12.71
N ILE A 309 -21.96 -1.30 11.80
CA ILE A 309 -23.00 -2.17 11.23
C ILE A 309 -23.65 -3.04 12.31
N VAL A 310 -22.86 -3.62 13.22
CA VAL A 310 -23.42 -4.38 14.36
C VAL A 310 -24.36 -3.52 15.21
N THR A 311 -23.99 -2.25 15.45
CA THR A 311 -24.83 -1.31 16.20
C THR A 311 -26.14 -1.02 15.48
N LEU A 312 -26.11 -0.85 14.15
CA LEU A 312 -27.32 -0.67 13.35
C LEU A 312 -28.23 -1.91 13.38
N LEU A 313 -27.65 -3.11 13.22
CA LEU A 313 -28.39 -4.39 13.27
C LEU A 313 -29.03 -4.67 14.64
N GLN A 314 -28.44 -4.16 15.72
CA GLN A 314 -29.02 -4.29 17.07
C GLN A 314 -30.20 -3.35 17.30
N ARG A 315 -30.29 -2.26 16.53
CA ARG A 315 -31.37 -1.26 16.63
C ARG A 315 -32.54 -1.55 15.69
N ALA A 316 -32.28 -2.24 14.57
CA ALA A 316 -33.30 -2.72 13.63
C ALA A 316 -34.01 -3.97 14.17
#